data_AF-A0A1H6NJ67-F1
#
_entry.id   AF-A0A1H6NJ67-F1
#
_cell.length_a   1.000
_cell.length_b   1.000
_cell.length_c   1.000
_cell.angle_alpha   90.00
_cell.angle_beta   90.00
_cell.angle_gamma   90.00
#
_symmetry.space_group_name_H-M   'P 1'
#
loop_
_entity.id
_entity.type
_entity.pdbx_description
1 polymer ?
#
loop_
_entity_poly.entity_id
_entity_poly.type
_entity_poly.pdbx_seq_one_letter_code
_entity_poly.pdbx_strand_id
1 'polypeptide(L)' 'MTKEELRAELERQEQRYKDVYGGAVTTYAAQPEPERKPWRKRASLLDQAFTQELQKMEQELKPQES' A
#
# COMPACT_ATOMS: atom_id res chain seq x y z
N MET A 1 5.20 -40.25 -12.66
CA MET A 1 4.80 -38.85 -12.53
C MET A 1 4.64 -38.51 -11.06
N THR A 2 5.77 -38.30 -10.40
CA THR A 2 5.82 -37.68 -9.08
C THR A 2 5.73 -36.17 -9.24
N LYS A 3 5.38 -35.47 -8.16
CA LYS A 3 5.29 -34.00 -8.13
C LYS A 3 6.61 -33.33 -8.50
N GLU A 4 7.73 -33.98 -8.20
CA GLU A 4 9.08 -33.48 -8.46
C GLU A 4 9.46 -33.60 -9.94
N GLU A 5 9.13 -34.73 -10.57
CA GLU A 5 9.30 -34.93 -12.02
C GLU A 5 8.51 -33.88 -12.81
N LEU A 6 7.26 -33.63 -12.42
CA LEU A 6 6.40 -32.62 -13.07
C LEU A 6 6.94 -31.19 -12.90
N ARG A 7 7.53 -30.89 -11.74
CA ARG A 7 8.14 -29.58 -11.49
C ARG A 7 9.36 -29.37 -12.38
N ALA A 8 10.24 -30.37 -12.47
CA ALA A 8 11.43 -30.30 -13.31
C ALA A 8 11.09 -30.20 -14.80
N GLU A 9 10.04 -30.89 -15.26
CA GLU A 9 9.60 -30.83 -16.64
C GLU A 9 9.00 -29.46 -17.02
N LEU A 10 8.18 -28.87 -16.13
CA LEU A 10 7.64 -27.52 -16.32
C LEU A 10 8.73 -26.45 -16.37
N GLU A 11 9.71 -26.51 -15.48
CA GLU A 11 10.84 -25.56 -15.43
C GLU A 11 11.65 -25.61 -16.74
N ARG A 12 11.88 -26.81 -17.27
CA ARG A 12 12.57 -27.00 -18.55
C ARG A 12 11.78 -26.43 -19.73
N GLN A 13 10.45 -26.57 -19.72
CA GLN A 13 9.57 -26.02 -20.75
C GLN A 13 9.53 -24.50 -20.71
N GLU A 14 9.46 -23.92 -19.51
CA GLU A 14 9.49 -22.47 -19.31
C GLU A 14 10.81 -21.87 -19.83
N GLN A 15 11.94 -22.44 -19.45
CA GLN A 15 13.26 -21.96 -19.87
C GLN A 15 13.42 -22.04 -21.40
N ARG A 16 13.03 -23.17 -22.00
CA ARG A 16 13.07 -23.33 -23.47
C ARG A 16 12.16 -22.33 -24.18
N TYR A 17 10.97 -22.05 -23.63
CA TYR A 17 10.04 -21.11 -24.24
C TYR A 17 10.57 -19.67 -24.22
N LYS A 18 11.20 -19.26 -23.11
CA LYS A 18 11.87 -17.96 -22.98
C LYS A 18 13.06 -17.83 -23.92
N ASP A 19 13.94 -18.83 -23.95
CA ASP A 19 15.22 -18.75 -24.69
C ASP A 19 15.05 -18.91 -26.21
N VAL A 20 14.13 -19.78 -26.66
CA VAL A 20 13.98 -20.12 -28.08
C VAL A 20 12.99 -19.21 -28.80
N TYR A 21 11.87 -18.87 -28.15
CA TYR A 21 10.77 -18.16 -28.80
C TYR A 21 10.67 -16.70 -28.36
N GLY A 22 11.48 -16.26 -27.39
CA GLY A 22 11.43 -14.90 -26.84
C GLY A 22 10.04 -14.56 -26.25
N GLY A 23 9.24 -15.57 -25.95
CA GLY A 23 7.85 -15.41 -25.53
C GLY A 23 7.77 -14.88 -24.11
N ALA A 24 6.92 -13.88 -23.90
CA ALA A 24 6.60 -13.41 -22.56
C ALA A 24 5.78 -14.48 -21.83
N VAL A 25 6.30 -14.99 -20.70
CA VAL A 25 5.56 -15.91 -19.82
C VAL A 25 4.66 -15.07 -18.92
N THR A 26 3.34 -15.14 -19.14
CA THR A 26 2.35 -14.50 -18.26
C THR A 26 2.07 -15.39 -17.06
N THR A 27 2.79 -15.15 -15.96
CA THR A 27 2.49 -15.80 -14.69
C THR A 27 1.24 -15.18 -14.08
N TYR A 28 0.14 -15.94 -14.07
CA TYR A 28 -1.09 -15.58 -13.36
C TYR A 28 -0.90 -15.77 -11.84
N ALA A 29 -0.10 -14.91 -11.23
CA ALA A 29 -0.04 -14.80 -9.78
C ALA A 29 -1.24 -13.96 -9.29
N ALA A 30 -1.76 -14.30 -8.11
CA ALA A 30 -2.73 -13.42 -7.45
C ALA A 30 -2.07 -12.05 -7.21
N GLN A 31 -2.79 -10.96 -7.50
CA GLN A 31 -2.30 -9.63 -7.12
C GLN A 31 -2.10 -9.62 -5.60
N PRO A 32 -0.96 -9.08 -5.11
CA PRO A 32 -0.81 -8.85 -3.67
C PRO A 32 -1.97 -7.98 -3.18
N GLU A 33 -2.44 -8.22 -1.96
CA GLU A 33 -3.50 -7.39 -1.39
C GLU A 33 -3.11 -5.92 -1.50
N PRO A 34 -4.04 -5.05 -1.96
CA PRO A 34 -3.73 -3.63 -2.12
C PRO A 34 -3.24 -3.06 -0.80
N GLU A 35 -2.22 -2.21 -0.85
CA GLU A 35 -1.67 -1.56 0.33
C GLU A 35 -2.79 -0.81 1.07
N ARG A 36 -3.22 -1.35 2.21
CA ARG A 36 -4.29 -0.78 3.02
C ARG A 36 -3.72 0.43 3.76
N LYS A 37 -3.73 1.60 3.13
CA LYS A 37 -3.45 2.86 3.85
C LYS A 37 -4.47 2.97 4.99
N PRO A 38 -4.03 3.15 6.25
CA PRO A 38 -4.96 3.33 7.35
C PRO A 38 -5.84 4.54 7.05
N TRP A 39 -7.15 4.35 7.11
CA TRP A 39 -8.10 5.43 6.86
C TRP A 39 -7.81 6.59 7.81
N ARG A 40 -7.39 7.74 7.27
CA ARG A 40 -7.20 8.97 8.04
C ARG A 40 -8.35 9.91 7.73
N LYS A 41 -9.12 10.30 8.75
CA LYS A 41 -10.11 11.37 8.65
C LYS A 41 -9.36 12.68 8.36
N ARG A 42 -9.68 13.35 7.24
CA ARG A 42 -9.22 14.73 7.01
C ARG A 42 -10.03 15.65 7.94
N ALA A 43 -9.35 16.57 8.61
CA ALA A 43 -10.01 17.59 9.42
C ALA A 43 -10.95 18.42 8.53
N SER A 44 -12.21 18.54 8.94
CA SER A 44 -13.20 19.40 8.28
C SER A 44 -12.83 20.87 8.46
N LEU A 45 -13.40 21.77 7.65
CA LEU A 45 -13.28 23.22 7.84
C LEU A 45 -13.70 23.63 9.27
N LEU A 46 -14.75 22.99 9.80
CA LEU A 46 -15.24 23.22 11.16
C LEU A 46 -14.23 22.77 12.22
N ASP A 47 -13.56 21.63 12.01
CA ASP A 47 -12.53 21.12 12.93
C ASP A 47 -11.33 22.08 12.99
N GLN A 48 -10.98 22.69 11.85
CA GLN A 48 -9.90 23.68 11.76
C GLN A 48 -10.29 24.98 12.48
N ALA A 49 -11.50 25.49 12.24
CA ALA A 49 -11.99 26.70 12.91
C ALA A 49 -12.06 26.52 14.43
N PHE A 50 -12.56 25.37 14.90
CA PHE A 50 -12.59 25.05 16.33
C PHE A 50 -11.19 25.03 16.96
N THR A 51 -10.22 24.41 16.27
CA THR A 51 -8.83 24.38 16.73
C THR A 51 -8.22 25.77 16.83
N GLN A 52 -8.53 26.65 15.86
CA GLN A 52 -8.06 28.04 15.87
C GLN A 52 -8.66 28.84 17.03
N GLU A 53 -9.94 28.67 17.34
CA GLU A 53 -10.60 29.34 18.47
C GLU A 53 -10.00 28.88 19.81
N LEU A 54 -9.75 27.58 19.99
CA LEU A 54 -9.06 27.08 21.18
C LEU A 54 -7.67 27.71 21.37
N GLN A 55 -6.90 27.84 20.28
CA GLN A 55 -5.58 28.47 20.33
C GLN A 55 -5.65 29.95 20.72
N LYS A 56 -6.66 30.69 20.27
CA LYS A 56 -6.86 32.10 20.66
C LYS A 56 -7.19 32.21 22.15
N MET A 57 -8.13 31.39 22.63
CA MET A 57 -8.51 31.37 24.04
C MET A 57 -7.31 31.06 24.95
N GLU A 58 -6.48 30.08 24.58
CA GLU A 58 -5.24 29.77 25.31
C GLU A 58 -4.24 30.95 25.32
N GLN A 59 -4.14 31.70 24.21
CA GLN A 59 -3.28 32.88 24.13
C GLN A 59 -3.80 34.04 24.95
N GLU A 60 -5.12 34.19 25.09
CA GLU A 60 -5.76 35.23 25.91
C GLU A 60 -5.73 34.93 27.41
N LEU A 61 -5.67 33.65 27.80
CA LEU A 61 -5.52 33.23 29.20
C LEU A 61 -4.09 33.42 29.73
N LYS A 62 -3.07 33.16 28.90
CA LYS A 62 -1.65 33.32 29.27
C LYS A 62 -1.23 34.72 29.79
N PRO A 63 -1.73 35.86 29.27
CA PRO A 63 -1.37 37.19 29.77
C PRO A 63 -1.98 37.54 31.14
N GLN A 64 -2.82 36.69 31.74
CA GLN A 64 -3.39 36.93 33.07
C GLN A 64 -2.66 36.21 34.22
N GLU A 65 -1.67 35.36 33.93
CA GLU A 65 -0.89 34.62 34.95
C GLU A 65 0.52 35.21 35.20
N SER A 66 0.77 36.49 34.90
CA SER A 66 2.05 37.19 35.16
C SER A 66 1.93 38.35 36.13
#